data_AF-A0A150S214-F1
#
_entry.id   AF-A0A150S214-F1
#
_cell.length_a   1.000
_cell.length_b   1.000
_cell.length_c   1.000
_cell.angle_alpha   90.00
_cell.angle_beta   90.00
_cell.angle_gamma   90.00
#
_symmetry.space_group_name_H-M   'P 1'
#
loop_
_entity.id
_entity.type
_entity.pdbx_description
1 polymer ?
#
loop_
_entity_poly.entity_id
_entity_poly.type
_entity_poly.pdbx_seq_one_letter_code
_entity_poly.pdbx_strand_id
1 'polypeptide(L)'
;MSGLPLSLAFLLSAFALAACTATPEIIGKTIDLSGTGGGSSGTGLGGDFSPAAGGSFPGASSSSGGQAGCAPRLEGVVRDFKAYDTPGGHPDFEHFEGTGLPGLVEPVLGPDQKPVYAHAGATEYTTGPEYFDQWFRDVPRVNRSIRFVVPLDVSDGEFRLFSSREFFPIDGEGWGNQDRDHNYGFTFELHMNFRYRGGDDFIFGGDDDIWVFINNQLVMDLGGVHGAMFDTLDLDAMAEDLGLDLGKDYPLDIFFAERRSGGSTFMISTLKYTNCEPIIL
;
A
#
# COMPACT_ATOMS: atom_id res chain seq x y z
N MET A 1 15.86 56.86 -3.49
CA MET A 1 14.72 55.99 -3.14
C MET A 1 14.45 55.10 -4.34
N SER A 2 14.87 53.84 -4.26
CA SER A 2 14.41 52.72 -5.13
C SER A 2 15.26 51.51 -4.75
N GLY A 3 14.69 50.62 -3.95
CA GLY A 3 15.34 49.42 -3.42
C GLY A 3 15.50 48.34 -4.50
N LEU A 4 16.60 47.60 -4.39
CA LEU A 4 16.79 46.31 -5.05
C LEU A 4 16.07 45.22 -4.23
N PRO A 5 15.36 44.27 -4.85
CA PRO A 5 14.89 43.09 -4.13
C PRO A 5 16.02 42.07 -4.01
N LEU A 6 16.14 41.50 -2.79
CA LEU A 6 16.93 40.30 -2.51
C LEU A 6 16.33 39.12 -3.28
N SER A 7 17.08 38.57 -4.24
CA SER A 7 16.79 37.24 -4.80
C SER A 7 17.31 36.19 -3.83
N LEU A 8 16.38 35.46 -3.22
CA LEU A 8 16.65 34.30 -2.37
C LEU A 8 17.01 33.12 -3.29
N ALA A 9 18.31 32.84 -3.44
CA ALA A 9 18.78 31.67 -4.16
C ALA A 9 18.66 30.43 -3.26
N PHE A 10 17.66 29.58 -3.53
CA PHE A 10 17.64 28.21 -3.02
C PHE A 10 18.72 27.41 -3.76
N LEU A 11 19.73 26.94 -3.02
CA LEU A 11 20.69 25.98 -3.51
C LEU A 11 20.00 24.62 -3.69
N LEU A 12 19.72 24.21 -4.93
CA LEU A 12 19.50 22.79 -5.24
C LEU A 12 20.85 22.08 -5.12
N SER A 13 21.04 21.26 -4.09
CA SER A 13 22.10 20.27 -4.09
C SER A 13 21.68 19.09 -4.97
N ALA A 14 22.22 19.01 -6.18
CA ALA A 14 22.15 17.81 -6.98
C ALA A 14 23.06 16.74 -6.37
N PHE A 15 22.48 15.77 -5.66
CA PHE A 15 23.16 14.51 -5.38
C PHE A 15 22.86 13.55 -6.53
N ALA A 16 23.88 13.27 -7.34
CA ALA A 16 23.84 12.20 -8.33
C ALA A 16 23.77 10.86 -7.60
N LEU A 17 22.64 10.15 -7.69
CA LEU A 17 22.57 8.75 -7.28
C LEU A 17 23.24 7.88 -8.34
N ALA A 18 24.33 7.23 -7.94
CA ALA A 18 24.88 6.11 -8.66
C ALA A 18 23.90 4.93 -8.56
N ALA A 19 23.48 4.40 -9.71
CA ALA A 19 22.66 3.21 -9.80
C ALA A 19 23.43 2.00 -9.23
N CYS A 20 22.94 1.48 -8.10
CA CYS A 20 23.25 0.15 -7.62
C CYS A 20 21.96 -0.66 -7.66
N THR A 21 21.85 -1.57 -8.62
CA THR A 21 20.81 -2.60 -8.65
C THR A 21 21.05 -3.57 -7.49
N ALA A 22 20.46 -3.31 -6.34
CA ALA A 22 20.42 -4.25 -5.22
C ALA A 22 19.10 -5.00 -5.26
N THR A 23 19.15 -6.28 -5.64
CA THR A 23 18.10 -7.24 -5.31
C THR A 23 17.95 -7.30 -3.79
N PRO A 24 16.73 -7.28 -3.22
CA PRO A 24 16.57 -7.26 -1.77
C PRO A 24 16.94 -8.63 -1.18
N GLU A 25 18.17 -8.76 -0.68
CA GLU A 25 18.46 -9.69 0.41
C GLU A 25 17.94 -9.06 1.71
N ILE A 26 17.25 -9.89 2.49
CA ILE A 26 16.53 -9.56 3.71
C ILE A 26 17.41 -8.75 4.68
N ILE A 27 17.10 -7.47 4.88
CA ILE A 27 17.63 -6.67 5.98
C ILE A 27 16.57 -6.68 7.09
N GLY A 28 16.60 -7.74 7.90
CA GLY A 28 15.98 -7.75 9.23
C GLY A 28 17.05 -7.34 10.24
N LYS A 29 16.85 -6.22 10.93
CA LYS A 29 17.77 -5.75 11.97
C LYS A 29 17.76 -6.74 13.14
N THR A 30 18.82 -7.53 13.30
CA THR A 30 18.99 -8.47 14.41
C THR A 30 19.00 -7.69 15.73
N ILE A 31 17.99 -7.92 16.57
CA ILE A 31 17.98 -7.42 17.95
C ILE A 31 18.92 -8.31 18.77
N ASP A 32 20.07 -7.76 19.15
CA ASP A 32 21.08 -8.42 19.98
C ASP A 32 20.57 -8.52 21.43
N LEU A 33 19.96 -9.66 21.79
CA LEU A 33 19.65 -10.00 23.18
C LEU A 33 20.79 -10.79 23.80
N SER A 34 21.84 -10.09 24.22
CA SER A 34 22.84 -10.62 25.13
C SER A 34 22.30 -10.62 26.56
N GLY A 35 21.75 -11.77 26.99
CA GLY A 35 21.26 -11.99 28.34
C GLY A 35 21.56 -13.41 28.81
N THR A 36 22.74 -13.60 29.40
CA THR A 36 23.26 -14.84 29.98
C THR A 36 22.49 -15.34 31.20
N GLY A 37 22.35 -16.67 31.30
CA GLY A 37 22.16 -17.44 32.54
C GLY A 37 20.72 -17.95 32.73
N GLY A 38 20.44 -19.19 33.09
CA GLY A 38 21.21 -20.35 33.50
C GLY A 38 20.18 -21.42 33.90
N GLY A 39 20.42 -22.68 33.56
CA GLY A 39 19.43 -23.76 33.77
C GLY A 39 19.22 -24.13 35.25
N SER A 40 18.11 -24.80 35.53
CA SER A 40 18.13 -26.00 36.38
C SER A 40 16.86 -26.83 36.23
N SER A 41 17.11 -28.12 36.08
CA SER A 41 16.21 -29.27 36.15
C SER A 41 15.66 -29.50 37.56
N GLY A 42 14.42 -29.99 37.64
CA GLY A 42 13.84 -30.50 38.90
C GLY A 42 12.67 -31.45 38.65
N THR A 43 12.95 -32.76 38.66
CA THR A 43 11.99 -33.86 38.76
C THR A 43 11.42 -33.96 40.17
N GLY A 44 10.14 -34.30 40.33
CA GLY A 44 9.57 -34.64 41.64
C GLY A 44 8.14 -35.18 41.57
N LEU A 45 7.97 -36.41 42.06
CA LEU A 45 6.79 -37.28 41.98
C LEU A 45 5.78 -37.06 43.13
N GLY A 46 4.53 -37.45 42.89
CA GLY A 46 3.70 -38.18 43.87
C GLY A 46 2.59 -37.40 44.56
N GLY A 47 1.34 -37.87 44.42
CA GLY A 47 0.19 -37.38 45.17
C GLY A 47 -1.14 -37.95 44.68
N ASP A 48 -1.32 -39.25 44.89
CA ASP A 48 -2.52 -40.04 44.59
C ASP A 48 -3.62 -39.78 45.62
N PHE A 49 -4.85 -39.36 45.23
CA PHE A 49 -6.10 -39.55 46.00
C PHE A 49 -7.34 -39.32 45.12
N SER A 50 -8.09 -40.40 44.86
CA SER A 50 -9.55 -40.38 44.61
C SER A 50 -10.24 -41.08 45.78
N PRO A 51 -11.44 -40.62 46.19
CA PRO A 51 -12.64 -41.37 45.79
C PRO A 51 -13.86 -40.49 45.46
N ALA A 52 -14.82 -41.13 44.79
CA ALA A 52 -16.05 -40.59 44.22
C ALA A 52 -17.06 -40.01 45.22
N ALA A 53 -17.81 -38.99 44.80
CA ALA A 53 -19.28 -39.00 44.67
C ALA A 53 -19.88 -37.58 44.60
N GLY A 54 -20.68 -37.34 43.54
CA GLY A 54 -21.93 -36.56 43.57
C GLY A 54 -21.94 -35.13 44.09
N GLY A 55 -21.89 -34.16 43.17
CA GLY A 55 -22.27 -32.77 43.45
C GLY A 55 -22.36 -31.95 42.17
N SER A 56 -23.54 -31.87 41.57
CA SER A 56 -23.84 -30.95 40.47
C SER A 56 -23.70 -29.51 40.96
N PHE A 57 -22.69 -28.80 40.46
CA PHE A 57 -22.62 -27.33 40.50
C PHE A 57 -22.89 -26.80 39.09
N PRO A 58 -23.76 -25.78 38.94
CA PRO A 58 -24.02 -25.19 37.64
C PRO A 58 -22.73 -24.58 37.11
N GLY A 59 -22.37 -24.96 35.89
CA GLY A 59 -21.23 -24.41 35.18
C GLY A 59 -21.35 -22.89 35.13
N ALA A 60 -20.49 -22.22 35.88
CA ALA A 60 -20.05 -20.89 35.52
C ALA A 60 -19.31 -21.06 34.19
N SER A 61 -20.06 -20.91 33.11
CA SER A 61 -19.51 -20.55 31.82
C SER A 61 -18.86 -19.19 32.01
N SER A 62 -17.57 -19.22 32.34
CA SER A 62 -16.66 -18.18 31.91
C SER A 62 -16.76 -18.15 30.39
N SER A 63 -17.72 -17.38 29.90
CA SER A 63 -17.63 -16.74 28.60
C SER A 63 -16.44 -15.80 28.69
N SER A 64 -15.25 -16.39 28.61
CA SER A 64 -14.18 -15.77 27.86
C SER A 64 -14.75 -15.59 26.46
N GLY A 65 -15.47 -14.48 26.26
CA GLY A 65 -15.62 -13.90 24.94
C GLY A 65 -14.22 -13.50 24.49
N GLY A 66 -13.41 -14.49 24.15
CA GLY A 66 -12.41 -14.28 23.13
C GLY A 66 -13.22 -13.81 21.95
N GLN A 67 -13.08 -12.51 21.64
CA GLN A 67 -13.49 -12.02 20.34
C GLN A 67 -12.99 -13.04 19.33
N ALA A 68 -13.90 -13.58 18.52
CA ALA A 68 -13.49 -14.24 17.30
C ALA A 68 -12.48 -13.29 16.64
N GLY A 69 -11.22 -13.74 16.53
CA GLY A 69 -10.10 -12.87 16.22
C GLY A 69 -10.43 -12.05 14.98
N CYS A 70 -10.31 -10.74 15.08
CA CYS A 70 -10.35 -9.87 13.93
C CYS A 70 -9.14 -10.22 13.06
N ALA A 71 -9.38 -10.87 11.92
CA ALA A 71 -8.37 -11.08 10.90
C ALA A 71 -8.50 -9.87 9.94
N PRO A 72 -7.47 -9.00 9.85
CA PRO A 72 -7.50 -7.92 8.88
C PRO A 72 -7.72 -8.47 7.47
N ARG A 73 -8.27 -7.67 6.57
CA ARG A 73 -8.42 -8.04 5.15
C ARG A 73 -7.89 -6.91 4.29
N LEU A 74 -6.95 -7.24 3.42
CA LEU A 74 -6.39 -6.30 2.45
C LEU A 74 -7.31 -6.23 1.23
N GLU A 75 -8.47 -5.62 1.40
CA GLU A 75 -9.47 -5.44 0.34
C GLU A 75 -9.46 -3.99 -0.13
N GLY A 76 -9.34 -3.81 -1.44
CA GLY A 76 -9.40 -2.53 -2.13
C GLY A 76 -10.40 -2.55 -3.29
N VAL A 77 -10.42 -1.46 -4.05
CA VAL A 77 -11.27 -1.29 -5.23
C VAL A 77 -10.40 -1.27 -6.48
N VAL A 78 -10.64 -2.22 -7.38
CA VAL A 78 -10.11 -2.17 -8.74
C VAL A 78 -11.14 -1.49 -9.64
N ARG A 79 -10.73 -0.57 -10.50
CA ARG A 79 -11.60 0.04 -11.52
C ARG A 79 -11.05 -0.27 -12.89
N ASP A 80 -11.87 -0.91 -13.70
CA ASP A 80 -11.50 -1.38 -15.04
C ASP A 80 -11.85 -0.34 -16.11
N PHE A 81 -10.89 -0.04 -16.98
CA PHE A 81 -10.94 0.96 -18.03
C PHE A 81 -10.72 0.34 -19.41
N LYS A 82 -11.45 0.87 -20.39
CA LYS A 82 -11.22 0.52 -21.78
C LYS A 82 -10.02 1.28 -22.35
N ALA A 83 -9.21 0.60 -23.15
CA ALA A 83 -8.10 1.16 -23.89
C ALA A 83 -8.56 2.32 -24.80
N TYR A 84 -7.73 3.36 -24.93
CA TYR A 84 -8.07 4.61 -25.61
C TYR A 84 -8.56 4.44 -27.06
N ASP A 85 -8.08 3.41 -27.75
CA ASP A 85 -8.36 3.11 -29.16
C ASP A 85 -9.64 2.30 -29.38
N THR A 86 -10.37 1.99 -28.31
CA THR A 86 -11.64 1.27 -28.36
C THR A 86 -12.85 2.20 -28.19
N PRO A 87 -14.06 1.81 -28.66
CA PRO A 87 -15.26 2.61 -28.47
C PRO A 87 -15.56 2.95 -27.00
N GLY A 88 -15.46 4.23 -26.67
CA GLY A 88 -15.61 4.74 -25.30
C GLY A 88 -14.44 4.37 -24.38
N GLY A 89 -13.25 4.19 -24.95
CA GLY A 89 -11.97 4.10 -24.26
C GLY A 89 -11.64 5.35 -23.45
N HIS A 90 -10.87 5.16 -22.39
CA HIS A 90 -10.32 6.27 -21.60
C HIS A 90 -8.98 6.70 -22.21
N PRO A 91 -8.72 8.00 -22.42
CA PRO A 91 -7.57 8.46 -23.19
C PRO A 91 -6.21 8.22 -22.50
N ASP A 92 -6.21 7.87 -21.21
CA ASP A 92 -4.99 7.64 -20.43
C ASP A 92 -4.54 6.17 -20.34
N PHE A 93 -5.35 5.23 -20.84
CA PHE A 93 -5.06 3.80 -20.76
C PHE A 93 -4.67 3.25 -22.13
N GLU A 94 -3.57 2.50 -22.18
CA GLU A 94 -2.90 1.94 -23.36
C GLU A 94 -2.28 2.98 -24.31
N HIS A 95 -2.21 4.24 -23.91
CA HIS A 95 -1.79 5.36 -24.77
C HIS A 95 -0.32 5.73 -24.59
N PHE A 96 0.10 6.02 -23.36
CA PHE A 96 1.41 6.61 -23.06
C PHE A 96 2.48 5.54 -22.84
N GLU A 97 3.74 5.96 -22.95
CA GLU A 97 4.92 5.15 -22.67
C GLU A 97 6.07 6.03 -22.18
N GLY A 98 6.99 5.48 -21.40
CA GLY A 98 8.20 6.19 -21.02
C GLY A 98 8.91 5.63 -19.79
N THR A 99 9.45 6.53 -18.96
CA THR A 99 10.32 6.21 -17.83
C THR A 99 9.83 6.83 -16.51
N GLY A 100 8.56 7.23 -16.45
CA GLY A 100 7.95 7.86 -15.28
C GLY A 100 8.06 9.40 -15.27
N LEU A 101 7.10 10.00 -14.57
CA LEU A 101 7.00 11.42 -14.24
C LEU A 101 6.47 11.59 -12.81
N PRO A 102 7.36 11.63 -11.80
CA PRO A 102 6.99 12.07 -10.47
C PRO A 102 6.43 13.50 -10.49
N GLY A 103 5.55 13.81 -9.55
CA GLY A 103 4.86 15.08 -9.41
C GLY A 103 3.55 15.17 -10.19
N LEU A 104 3.01 14.04 -10.70
CA LEU A 104 1.68 14.00 -11.33
C LEU A 104 0.55 14.31 -10.34
N VAL A 105 0.76 14.01 -9.06
CA VAL A 105 -0.20 14.24 -7.98
C VAL A 105 0.34 15.23 -6.95
N GLU A 106 -0.57 15.95 -6.30
CA GLU A 106 -0.24 16.89 -5.23
C GLU A 106 0.29 16.14 -3.99
N PRO A 107 1.11 16.79 -3.14
CA PRO A 107 1.70 16.16 -1.96
C PRO A 107 0.69 15.77 -0.86
N VAL A 108 -0.57 16.21 -0.96
CA VAL A 108 -1.59 15.97 0.06
C VAL A 108 -2.86 15.44 -0.61
N LEU A 109 -3.45 14.39 -0.04
CA LEU A 109 -4.72 13.86 -0.52
C LEU A 109 -5.84 14.90 -0.49
N GLY A 110 -6.76 14.76 -1.44
CA GLY A 110 -7.99 15.54 -1.46
C GLY A 110 -8.88 15.26 -0.24
N PRO A 111 -9.88 16.11 0.01
CA PRO A 111 -10.82 15.92 1.12
C PRO A 111 -11.67 14.65 0.99
N ASP A 112 -11.71 14.03 -0.20
CA ASP A 112 -12.34 12.74 -0.50
C ASP A 112 -11.35 11.56 -0.40
N GLN A 113 -10.16 11.79 0.16
CA GLN A 113 -9.06 10.84 0.28
C GLN A 113 -8.62 10.26 -1.07
N LYS A 114 -8.73 11.02 -2.18
CA LYS A 114 -8.18 10.62 -3.48
C LYS A 114 -6.97 11.49 -3.85
N PRO A 115 -6.06 11.00 -4.71
CA PRO A 115 -4.97 11.82 -5.23
C PRO A 115 -5.54 13.01 -6.00
N VAL A 116 -4.92 14.18 -5.83
CA VAL A 116 -5.28 15.40 -6.55
C VAL A 116 -4.26 15.60 -7.65
N TYR A 117 -4.70 15.82 -8.89
CA TYR A 117 -3.79 16.06 -10.01
C TYR A 117 -3.06 17.41 -9.88
N ALA A 118 -1.74 17.42 -10.07
CA ALA A 118 -0.91 18.61 -9.80
C ALA A 118 -0.70 19.56 -10.99
N HIS A 119 -1.19 19.21 -12.18
CA HIS A 119 -0.97 20.01 -13.39
C HIS A 119 -2.24 20.70 -13.90
N ALA A 120 -2.09 21.88 -14.49
CA ALA A 120 -3.22 22.62 -15.07
C ALA A 120 -3.79 21.99 -16.36
N GLY A 121 -3.06 21.04 -16.98
CA GLY A 121 -3.43 20.43 -18.26
C GLY A 121 -2.75 19.08 -18.46
N ALA A 122 -2.75 18.62 -19.72
CA ALA A 122 -2.08 17.39 -20.11
C ALA A 122 -0.57 17.44 -19.84
N THR A 123 0.01 16.27 -19.62
CA THR A 123 1.46 16.04 -19.56
C THR A 123 1.86 15.09 -20.68
N GLU A 124 3.10 14.61 -20.67
CA GLU A 124 3.53 13.53 -21.56
C GLU A 124 2.99 12.14 -21.15
N TYR A 125 2.37 12.01 -19.97
CA TYR A 125 1.84 10.74 -19.42
C TYR A 125 0.33 10.74 -19.13
N THR A 126 -0.34 11.88 -19.29
CA THR A 126 -1.76 12.08 -18.93
C THR A 126 -2.43 13.09 -19.85
N THR A 127 -3.74 12.93 -20.05
CA THR A 127 -4.55 13.80 -20.93
C THR A 127 -5.11 15.03 -20.21
N GLY A 128 -4.88 15.15 -18.90
CA GLY A 128 -5.18 16.33 -18.09
C GLY A 128 -6.13 16.08 -16.91
N PRO A 129 -6.46 17.13 -16.14
CA PRO A 129 -7.13 17.00 -14.85
C PRO A 129 -8.50 16.32 -14.93
N GLU A 130 -9.30 16.61 -15.97
CA GLU A 130 -10.66 16.07 -16.11
C GLU A 130 -10.70 14.55 -16.30
N TYR A 131 -9.68 13.98 -16.94
CA TYR A 131 -9.56 12.54 -17.16
C TYR A 131 -8.91 11.84 -15.96
N PHE A 132 -7.88 12.45 -15.38
CA PHE A 132 -7.28 11.94 -14.14
C PHE A 132 -8.30 11.83 -13.00
N ASP A 133 -9.24 12.78 -12.90
CA ASP A 133 -10.31 12.75 -11.89
C ASP A 133 -11.18 11.48 -11.91
N GLN A 134 -11.17 10.75 -13.03
CA GLN A 134 -11.96 9.53 -13.24
C GLN A 134 -11.23 8.26 -12.80
N TRP A 135 -9.92 8.31 -12.57
CA TRP A 135 -9.09 7.12 -12.30
C TRP A 135 -9.54 6.41 -11.03
N PHE A 136 -9.70 7.14 -9.93
CA PHE A 136 -10.06 6.57 -8.63
C PHE A 136 -11.49 6.90 -8.20
N ARG A 137 -12.39 7.11 -9.17
CA ARG A 137 -13.81 7.40 -8.92
C ARG A 137 -14.71 6.53 -9.77
N ASP A 138 -15.84 6.12 -9.23
CA ASP A 138 -16.83 5.33 -9.95
C ASP A 138 -17.59 6.24 -10.93
N VAL A 139 -17.27 6.14 -12.22
CA VAL A 139 -17.84 7.01 -13.25
C VAL A 139 -18.65 6.16 -14.25
N PRO A 140 -19.99 6.33 -14.30
CA PRO A 140 -20.84 5.50 -15.16
C PRO A 140 -20.41 5.53 -16.63
N ARG A 141 -20.21 4.34 -17.20
CA ARG A 141 -19.76 4.07 -18.59
C ARG A 141 -18.29 4.38 -18.87
N VAL A 142 -17.55 4.92 -17.91
CA VAL A 142 -16.09 5.11 -18.01
C VAL A 142 -15.38 3.89 -17.44
N ASN A 143 -15.70 3.50 -16.20
CA ASN A 143 -15.09 2.36 -15.53
C ASN A 143 -16.10 1.38 -14.93
N ARG A 144 -15.60 0.20 -14.55
CA ARG A 144 -16.33 -0.82 -13.77
C ARG A 144 -15.56 -1.13 -12.49
N SER A 145 -16.16 -0.84 -11.35
CA SER A 145 -15.54 -1.06 -10.04
C SER A 145 -15.80 -2.48 -9.54
N ILE A 146 -14.72 -3.15 -9.14
CA ILE A 146 -14.69 -4.54 -8.66
C ILE A 146 -13.91 -4.55 -7.35
N ARG A 147 -14.46 -5.18 -6.31
CA ARG A 147 -13.74 -5.36 -5.05
C ARG A 147 -12.71 -6.46 -5.21
N PHE A 148 -11.48 -6.19 -4.80
CA PHE A 148 -10.40 -7.16 -4.87
C PHE A 148 -9.75 -7.32 -3.51
N VAL A 149 -9.54 -8.56 -3.10
CA VAL A 149 -8.86 -8.91 -1.85
C VAL A 149 -7.50 -9.42 -2.24
N VAL A 150 -6.46 -8.68 -1.87
CA VAL A 150 -5.09 -9.14 -2.07
C VAL A 150 -4.92 -10.43 -1.27
N PRO A 151 -4.43 -11.53 -1.90
CA PRO A 151 -4.33 -12.84 -1.26
C PRO A 151 -3.10 -12.89 -0.32
N LEU A 152 -3.07 -11.99 0.66
CA LEU A 152 -2.05 -11.90 1.69
C LEU A 152 -2.62 -12.40 3.01
N ASP A 153 -1.93 -13.35 3.64
CA ASP A 153 -2.23 -13.75 5.01
C ASP A 153 -1.66 -12.70 5.99
N VAL A 154 -2.54 -11.81 6.40
CA VAL A 154 -2.25 -10.72 7.35
C VAL A 154 -2.37 -11.15 8.82
N SER A 155 -2.37 -12.45 9.11
CA SER A 155 -2.39 -12.95 10.49
C SER A 155 -1.04 -12.75 11.21
N ASP A 156 -1.08 -12.04 12.34
CA ASP A 156 -0.17 -11.97 13.52
C ASP A 156 1.38 -11.98 13.37
N GLY A 157 1.96 -11.86 12.17
CA GLY A 157 3.42 -11.79 11.99
C GLY A 157 3.99 -10.37 11.96
N GLU A 158 5.28 -10.26 12.31
CA GLU A 158 6.03 -9.00 12.40
C GLU A 158 6.26 -8.31 11.06
N PHE A 159 6.46 -9.04 9.96
CA PHE A 159 6.63 -8.49 8.60
C PHE A 159 5.95 -9.39 7.57
N ARG A 160 5.37 -8.78 6.53
CA ARG A 160 4.72 -9.46 5.42
C ARG A 160 5.09 -8.76 4.11
N LEU A 161 5.34 -9.55 3.07
CA LEU A 161 5.60 -9.05 1.73
C LEU A 161 4.63 -9.74 0.77
N PHE A 162 3.78 -8.94 0.11
CA PHE A 162 3.14 -9.34 -1.12
C PHE A 162 3.97 -8.79 -2.27
N SER A 163 4.33 -9.66 -3.21
CA SER A 163 5.00 -9.27 -4.45
C SER A 163 4.48 -10.18 -5.56
N SER A 164 3.94 -9.57 -6.61
CA SER A 164 3.57 -10.25 -7.84
C SER A 164 4.18 -9.51 -9.01
N ARG A 165 4.76 -10.26 -9.95
CA ARG A 165 5.17 -9.76 -11.28
C ARG A 165 4.09 -9.93 -12.34
N GLU A 166 2.96 -10.52 -11.94
CA GLU A 166 1.81 -10.86 -12.76
C GLU A 166 0.55 -10.44 -11.98
N PHE A 167 0.43 -9.16 -11.64
CA PHE A 167 -0.67 -8.62 -10.86
C PHE A 167 -1.84 -8.24 -11.77
N PHE A 168 -2.66 -9.22 -12.12
CA PHE A 168 -3.85 -9.02 -12.96
C PHE A 168 -5.12 -9.37 -12.19
N PRO A 169 -5.57 -8.49 -11.26
CA PRO A 169 -6.62 -8.82 -10.30
C PRO A 169 -8.02 -9.01 -10.93
N ILE A 170 -8.19 -8.61 -12.19
CA ILE A 170 -9.48 -8.58 -12.89
C ILE A 170 -9.41 -9.22 -14.29
N ASP A 171 -8.47 -10.14 -14.50
CA ASP A 171 -8.40 -10.91 -15.75
C ASP A 171 -9.73 -11.62 -16.05
N GLY A 172 -10.26 -11.38 -17.26
CA GLY A 172 -11.54 -11.92 -17.70
C GLY A 172 -12.78 -11.29 -17.06
N GLU A 173 -12.62 -10.32 -16.15
CA GLU A 173 -13.70 -9.59 -15.50
C GLU A 173 -13.92 -8.21 -16.13
N GLY A 174 -14.92 -7.45 -15.64
CA GLY A 174 -15.16 -6.09 -16.13
C GLY A 174 -15.53 -6.04 -17.61
N TRP A 175 -14.74 -5.34 -18.41
CA TRP A 175 -14.79 -5.23 -19.87
C TRP A 175 -13.94 -6.32 -20.56
N GLY A 176 -13.33 -7.23 -19.79
CA GLY A 176 -12.44 -8.29 -20.24
C GLY A 176 -11.05 -7.78 -20.60
N ASN A 177 -10.24 -8.66 -21.18
CA ASN A 177 -8.83 -8.37 -21.48
C ASN A 177 -8.65 -7.57 -22.79
N GLN A 178 -9.75 -7.14 -23.44
CA GLN A 178 -9.74 -6.28 -24.62
C GLN A 178 -8.80 -6.78 -25.73
N ASP A 179 -8.98 -8.05 -26.12
CA ASP A 179 -8.20 -8.78 -27.13
C ASP A 179 -6.70 -9.00 -26.80
N ARG A 180 -6.29 -8.74 -25.56
CA ARG A 180 -4.95 -9.05 -25.02
C ARG A 180 -5.00 -10.29 -24.12
N ASP A 181 -3.82 -10.83 -23.77
CA ASP A 181 -3.71 -11.99 -22.89
C ASP A 181 -4.14 -11.66 -21.45
N HIS A 182 -3.90 -10.43 -20.99
CA HIS A 182 -4.24 -9.92 -19.66
C HIS A 182 -4.96 -8.57 -19.73
N ASN A 183 -5.61 -8.18 -18.62
CA ASN A 183 -6.16 -6.83 -18.46
C ASN A 183 -5.06 -5.85 -17.98
N TYR A 184 -4.69 -4.90 -18.85
CA TYR A 184 -3.70 -3.84 -18.58
C TYR A 184 -4.32 -2.44 -18.42
N GLY A 185 -5.64 -2.39 -18.20
CA GLY A 185 -6.39 -1.14 -18.17
C GLY A 185 -7.11 -0.97 -16.85
N PHE A 186 -6.41 -0.79 -15.74
CA PHE A 186 -7.08 -0.69 -14.44
C PHE A 186 -6.37 0.19 -13.42
N THR A 187 -7.13 0.65 -12.44
CA THR A 187 -6.57 1.26 -11.23
C THR A 187 -6.89 0.40 -10.02
N PHE A 188 -6.00 0.32 -9.05
CA PHE A 188 -6.24 -0.27 -7.75
C PHE A 188 -6.10 0.77 -6.65
N GLU A 189 -7.12 0.86 -5.80
CA GLU A 189 -7.21 1.77 -4.66
C GLU A 189 -7.31 0.97 -3.37
N LEU A 190 -6.50 1.33 -2.38
CA LEU A 190 -6.46 0.63 -1.12
C LEU A 190 -6.28 1.61 0.04
N HIS A 191 -7.21 1.56 0.99
CA HIS A 191 -7.19 2.35 2.22
C HIS A 191 -7.08 1.45 3.44
N MET A 192 -6.15 1.74 4.34
CA MET A 192 -5.91 0.94 5.55
C MET A 192 -5.38 1.79 6.70
N ASN A 193 -5.35 1.21 7.90
CA ASN A 193 -4.69 1.81 9.05
C ASN A 193 -3.58 0.90 9.57
N PHE A 194 -2.48 1.52 9.99
CA PHE A 194 -1.39 0.84 10.68
C PHE A 194 -1.06 1.55 11.99
N ARG A 195 -0.53 0.80 12.96
CA ARG A 195 0.03 1.39 14.19
C ARG A 195 1.52 1.59 14.01
N TYR A 196 1.99 2.83 14.15
CA TYR A 196 3.41 3.14 14.14
C TYR A 196 4.08 2.63 15.44
N ARG A 197 5.11 1.78 15.32
CA ARG A 197 5.81 1.17 16.47
C ARG A 197 7.28 1.58 16.55
N GLY A 198 7.81 2.17 15.49
CA GLY A 198 9.21 2.54 15.36
C GLY A 198 10.07 1.36 14.94
N GLY A 199 11.10 1.62 14.14
CA GLY A 199 11.97 0.62 13.51
C GLY A 199 11.32 -0.08 12.31
N ASP A 200 10.31 0.55 11.74
CA ASP A 200 9.41 0.01 10.73
C ASP A 200 9.86 0.48 9.33
N ASP A 201 10.22 -0.44 8.44
CA ASP A 201 10.50 -0.17 7.02
C ASP A 201 9.35 -0.68 6.15
N PHE A 202 8.85 0.16 5.24
CA PHE A 202 7.92 -0.27 4.19
C PHE A 202 8.61 -0.31 2.84
N ILE A 203 8.22 -1.27 1.99
CA ILE A 203 8.73 -1.41 0.63
C ILE A 203 7.51 -1.46 -0.27
N PHE A 204 7.41 -0.54 -1.20
CA PHE A 204 6.37 -0.55 -2.21
C PHE A 204 7.00 -0.52 -3.59
N GLY A 205 6.24 -0.94 -4.58
CA GLY A 205 6.65 -0.77 -5.97
C GLY A 205 5.68 -1.39 -6.94
N GLY A 206 5.90 -1.06 -8.20
CA GLY A 206 5.16 -1.53 -9.35
C GLY A 206 5.72 -0.96 -10.63
N ASP A 207 5.15 -1.37 -11.75
CA ASP A 207 5.24 -0.64 -13.02
C ASP A 207 4.15 0.44 -13.08
N ASP A 208 4.21 1.26 -14.12
CA ASP A 208 3.31 2.39 -14.35
C ASP A 208 3.19 3.35 -13.16
N ASP A 209 1.98 3.61 -12.66
CA ASP A 209 1.79 4.62 -11.63
C ASP A 209 1.59 3.97 -10.27
N ILE A 210 2.40 4.36 -9.28
CA ILE A 210 2.12 4.08 -7.87
C ILE A 210 2.39 5.30 -6.98
N TRP A 211 1.40 5.60 -6.15
CA TRP A 211 1.47 6.63 -5.11
C TRP A 211 1.12 6.04 -3.76
N VAL A 212 1.92 6.37 -2.75
CA VAL A 212 1.67 5.97 -1.37
C VAL A 212 1.58 7.21 -0.50
N PHE A 213 0.52 7.27 0.31
CA PHE A 213 0.29 8.34 1.26
C PHE A 213 0.24 7.77 2.67
N ILE A 214 0.90 8.44 3.62
CA ILE A 214 0.82 8.15 5.05
C ILE A 214 0.34 9.41 5.75
N ASN A 215 -0.68 9.28 6.59
CA ASN A 215 -1.27 10.42 7.28
C ASN A 215 -1.65 11.56 6.29
N ASN A 216 -2.22 11.15 5.15
CA ASN A 216 -2.63 12.00 4.01
C ASN A 216 -1.50 12.73 3.27
N GLN A 217 -0.23 12.47 3.59
CA GLN A 217 0.93 13.07 2.92
C GLN A 217 1.60 12.06 1.99
N LEU A 218 1.99 12.51 0.78
CA LEU A 218 2.67 11.70 -0.22
C LEU A 218 4.07 11.32 0.28
N VAL A 219 4.33 10.02 0.41
CA VAL A 219 5.61 9.47 0.87
C VAL A 219 6.35 8.70 -0.21
N MET A 220 5.65 8.28 -1.27
CA MET A 220 6.25 7.66 -2.46
C MET A 220 5.52 8.13 -3.71
N ASP A 221 6.29 8.55 -4.71
CA ASP A 221 5.79 8.99 -6.00
C ASP A 221 6.58 8.34 -7.14
N LEU A 222 5.98 7.30 -7.67
CA LEU A 222 6.41 6.63 -8.89
C LEU A 222 5.30 6.82 -9.93
N GLY A 223 4.92 8.08 -10.18
CA GLY A 223 3.93 8.41 -11.20
C GLY A 223 4.48 8.26 -12.62
N GLY A 224 3.59 8.05 -13.58
CA GLY A 224 3.84 7.98 -15.03
C GLY A 224 4.27 6.58 -15.49
N VAL A 225 3.86 6.21 -16.71
CA VAL A 225 4.17 4.90 -17.32
C VAL A 225 5.68 4.61 -17.30
N HIS A 226 6.06 3.50 -16.65
CA HIS A 226 7.45 3.05 -16.50
C HIS A 226 7.54 1.55 -16.22
N GLY A 227 8.70 0.94 -16.47
CA GLY A 227 8.95 -0.45 -16.03
C GLY A 227 9.02 -0.58 -14.50
N ALA A 228 8.98 -1.79 -13.95
CA ALA A 228 8.93 -2.00 -12.51
C ALA A 228 10.01 -1.24 -11.72
N MET A 229 9.57 -0.39 -10.79
CA MET A 229 10.39 0.33 -9.83
C MET A 229 9.92 0.01 -8.40
N PHE A 230 10.83 0.16 -7.43
CA PHE A 230 10.56 -0.10 -6.02
C PHE A 230 11.29 0.93 -5.18
N ASP A 231 10.73 1.25 -4.02
CA ASP A 231 11.35 2.13 -3.05
C ASP A 231 11.07 1.66 -1.61
N THR A 232 11.98 2.00 -0.70
CA THR A 232 11.93 1.63 0.72
C THR A 232 11.76 2.90 1.55
N LEU A 233 10.68 2.95 2.33
CA LEU A 233 10.35 4.04 3.23
C LEU A 233 10.81 3.71 4.65
N ASP A 234 11.77 4.47 5.15
CA ASP A 234 12.18 4.48 6.56
C ASP A 234 11.21 5.38 7.34
N LEU A 235 10.28 4.76 8.08
CA LEU A 235 9.24 5.51 8.80
C LEU A 235 9.82 6.31 9.98
N ASP A 236 10.92 5.86 10.58
CA ASP A 236 11.57 6.57 11.69
C ASP A 236 12.17 7.88 11.18
N ALA A 237 12.79 7.85 10.00
CA ALA A 237 13.34 9.03 9.35
C ALA A 237 12.26 10.04 8.94
N MET A 238 11.05 9.57 8.57
CA MET A 238 9.93 10.41 8.13
C MET A 238 8.97 10.82 9.26
N ALA A 239 9.12 10.25 10.47
CA ALA A 239 8.13 10.39 11.53
C ALA A 239 7.83 11.83 11.95
N GLU A 240 8.84 12.70 12.01
CA GLU A 240 8.65 14.11 12.39
C GLU A 240 7.83 14.87 11.34
N ASP A 241 8.20 14.74 10.06
CA ASP A 241 7.54 15.41 8.94
C ASP A 241 6.09 14.91 8.73
N LEU A 242 5.88 13.62 8.95
CA LEU A 242 4.56 12.98 8.85
C LEU A 242 3.70 13.14 10.11
N GLY A 243 4.27 13.62 11.22
CA GLY A 243 3.57 13.76 12.50
C GLY A 243 3.22 12.42 13.17
N LEU A 244 4.11 11.43 13.06
CA LEU A 244 3.93 10.09 13.60
C LEU A 244 4.45 9.97 15.05
N ASP A 245 3.53 9.90 15.99
CA ASP A 245 3.80 9.49 17.38
C ASP A 245 3.73 7.97 17.56
N LEU A 246 4.68 7.42 18.32
CA LEU A 246 4.74 6.00 18.70
C LEU A 246 3.42 5.51 19.33
N GLY A 247 2.96 4.36 18.89
CA GLY A 247 1.77 3.71 19.43
C GLY A 247 0.46 4.39 19.04
N LYS A 248 0.43 5.25 18.01
CA LYS A 248 -0.81 5.74 17.39
C LYS A 248 -1.09 5.03 16.06
N ASP A 249 -2.35 5.08 15.64
CA ASP A 249 -2.80 4.57 14.33
C ASP A 249 -2.84 5.70 13.31
N TYR A 250 -2.39 5.43 12.08
CA TYR A 250 -2.38 6.36 10.97
C TYR A 250 -2.95 5.71 9.71
N PRO A 251 -3.60 6.50 8.82
CA PRO A 251 -4.02 6.01 7.53
C PRO A 251 -2.80 5.79 6.62
N LEU A 252 -2.89 4.74 5.81
CA LEU A 252 -2.00 4.41 4.71
C LEU A 252 -2.90 4.20 3.49
N ASP A 253 -2.65 4.98 2.45
CA ASP A 253 -3.47 4.99 1.23
C ASP A 253 -2.56 4.71 0.03
N ILE A 254 -2.94 3.74 -0.81
CA ILE A 254 -2.16 3.31 -1.96
C ILE A 254 -3.03 3.40 -3.20
N PHE A 255 -2.47 4.05 -4.22
CA PHE A 255 -3.10 4.26 -5.51
C PHE A 255 -2.16 3.73 -6.57
N PHE A 256 -2.64 2.73 -7.32
CA PHE A 256 -1.90 2.09 -8.40
C PHE A 256 -2.70 2.22 -9.69
N ALA A 257 -2.06 2.50 -10.81
CA ALA A 257 -2.69 2.45 -12.12
C ALA A 257 -1.82 1.68 -13.10
N GLU A 258 -2.34 0.57 -13.59
CA GLU A 258 -1.80 -0.20 -14.71
C GLU A 258 -2.47 0.32 -15.99
N ARG A 259 -1.66 0.87 -16.89
CA ARG A 259 -2.14 1.61 -18.05
C ARG A 259 -1.38 1.24 -19.32
N ARG A 260 -0.45 0.28 -19.28
CA ARG A 260 0.36 -0.07 -20.44
C ARG A 260 0.79 -1.54 -20.44
N SER A 261 0.34 -2.24 -21.47
CA SER A 261 0.74 -3.61 -21.77
C SER A 261 2.25 -3.80 -21.81
N GLY A 262 2.72 -4.90 -21.23
CA GLY A 262 4.14 -5.25 -21.14
C GLY A 262 4.51 -5.94 -19.83
N GLY A 263 3.71 -5.72 -18.79
CA GLY A 263 3.79 -6.34 -17.47
C GLY A 263 2.71 -5.75 -16.57
N SER A 264 2.56 -6.31 -15.37
CA SER A 264 1.91 -5.64 -14.24
C SER A 264 2.56 -6.17 -12.98
N THR A 265 3.37 -5.35 -12.34
CA THR A 265 4.11 -5.65 -11.14
C THR A 265 3.48 -4.88 -9.99
N PHE A 266 3.19 -5.56 -8.89
CA PHE A 266 2.71 -4.92 -7.68
C PHE A 266 3.40 -5.53 -6.46
N MET A 267 4.00 -4.68 -5.66
CA MET A 267 4.71 -5.04 -4.45
C MET A 267 4.30 -4.13 -3.30
N ILE A 268 3.94 -4.76 -2.19
CA ILE A 268 3.63 -4.11 -0.93
C ILE A 268 4.22 -4.96 0.19
N SER A 269 5.16 -4.39 0.92
CA SER A 269 5.53 -4.89 2.23
C SER A 269 4.72 -4.18 3.30
N THR A 270 4.51 -4.87 4.41
CA THR A 270 3.70 -4.35 5.48
C THR A 270 4.01 -4.98 6.83
N LEU A 271 3.51 -4.29 7.85
CA LEU A 271 3.43 -4.70 9.23
C LEU A 271 1.98 -5.05 9.60
N LYS A 272 1.74 -5.31 10.88
CA LYS A 272 0.42 -5.60 11.43
C LYS A 272 -0.54 -4.41 11.27
N TYR A 273 -1.45 -4.51 10.31
CA TYR A 273 -2.62 -3.66 10.15
C TYR A 273 -3.51 -3.66 11.39
N THR A 274 -4.19 -2.53 11.63
CA THR A 274 -5.05 -2.37 12.81
C THR A 274 -6.53 -2.30 12.51
N ASN A 275 -6.94 -2.05 11.25
CA ASN A 275 -8.34 -2.15 10.86
C ASN A 275 -8.73 -3.60 10.54
N CYS A 276 -9.87 -4.02 11.10
CA CYS A 276 -10.47 -5.34 10.88
C CYS A 276 -11.27 -5.40 9.59
N GLU A 277 -12.04 -4.34 9.35
CA GLU A 277 -12.88 -4.19 8.18
C GLU A 277 -12.14 -3.39 7.09
N PRO A 278 -12.35 -3.72 5.81
CA PRO A 278 -11.87 -2.91 4.70
C PRO A 278 -12.39 -1.48 4.79
N ILE A 279 -11.53 -0.51 4.50
CA ILE A 279 -11.93 0.88 4.30
C ILE A 279 -12.14 1.05 2.79
N ILE A 280 -13.39 1.27 2.38
CA ILE A 280 -13.77 1.41 0.98
C ILE A 280 -14.48 2.76 0.85
N LEU A 281 -13.94 3.62 -0.01
CA LEU A 281 -14.34 5.03 -0.14
C LEU A 281 -14.93 5.35 -1.51
#